data_AF-A0A3S0SMF5-F1
#
_entry.id   AF-A0A3S0SMF5-F1
#
_cell.length_a   1.000
_cell.length_b   1.000
_cell.length_c   1.000
_cell.angle_alpha   90.00
_cell.angle_beta   90.00
_cell.angle_gamma   90.00
#
_symmetry.space_group_name_H-M   'P 1'
#
loop_
_entity.id
_entity.type
_entity.pdbx_description
1 polymer ?
#
loop_
_entity_poly.entity_id
_entity_poly.type
_entity_poly.pdbx_seq_one_letter_code
_entity_poly.pdbx_strand_id
1 'polypeptide(L)'
;MALKNVKYVLIDENNEPIKNENGSLDIKTAEIILENTAEVEEFNASNLENSNLQINELQTKNTELTSQIEQQTIQLKQIEVIDFINSLTDNEEFKNVLLKSYDITDDIEIIKTQLQSVYDELIKVQTVNTGGVPKVENKENNILDTDNVFNK
;
A
#
# COMPACT_ATOMS: atom_id res chain seq x y z
N MET A 1 37.00 -48.14 1.78
CA MET A 1 37.40 -49.14 2.78
C MET A 1 37.61 -48.41 4.09
N ALA A 2 36.77 -48.64 5.10
CA ALA A 2 36.98 -48.04 6.42
C ALA A 2 38.12 -48.79 7.11
N LEU A 3 39.21 -48.09 7.42
CA LEU A 3 40.30 -48.62 8.24
C LEU A 3 39.75 -48.91 9.64
N LYS A 4 39.46 -50.17 9.94
CA LYS A 4 39.19 -50.60 11.32
C LYS A 4 40.51 -50.69 12.07
N ASN A 5 40.56 -50.15 13.30
CA ASN A 5 41.68 -50.19 14.25
C ASN A 5 42.87 -49.24 13.98
N VAL A 6 42.61 -47.97 13.63
CA VAL A 6 43.66 -46.93 13.58
C VAL A 6 43.86 -46.34 14.97
N LYS A 7 45.11 -46.26 15.44
CA LYS A 7 45.49 -45.51 16.65
C LYS A 7 46.20 -44.23 16.25
N TYR A 8 45.83 -43.13 16.89
CA TYR A 8 46.43 -41.83 16.67
C TYR A 8 47.62 -41.64 17.62
N VAL A 9 48.63 -40.91 17.13
CA VAL A 9 49.86 -40.64 17.87
C VAL A 9 50.12 -39.15 17.76
N LEU A 10 50.50 -38.53 18.88
CA LEU A 10 50.91 -37.13 18.89
C LEU A 10 52.31 -37.03 18.27
N ILE A 11 52.45 -36.12 17.31
CA ILE A 11 53.70 -35.82 16.62
C ILE A 11 54.09 -34.39 17.02
N ASP A 12 55.36 -34.18 17.36
CA ASP A 12 55.87 -32.86 17.69
C ASP A 12 56.22 -32.03 16.42
N GLU A 13 56.68 -30.81 16.62
CA GLU A 13 57.09 -29.90 15.56
C GLU A 13 58.29 -30.39 14.71
N ASN A 14 59.08 -31.33 15.24
CA ASN A 14 60.21 -31.96 14.54
C ASN A 14 59.79 -33.25 13.82
N ASN A 15 58.49 -33.55 13.79
CA ASN A 15 57.91 -34.72 13.18
C ASN A 15 58.27 -36.04 13.90
N GLU A 16 58.58 -35.97 15.20
CA GLU A 16 58.87 -37.11 16.06
C GLU A 16 57.67 -37.49 16.96
N PRO A 17 57.44 -38.78 17.24
CA PRO A 17 56.35 -39.19 18.12
C PRO A 17 56.58 -38.76 19.58
N ILE A 18 55.58 -38.11 20.16
CA ILE A 18 55.56 -37.78 21.60
C ILE A 18 55.36 -39.07 22.40
N LYS A 19 56.18 -39.23 23.44
CA LYS A 19 56.24 -40.42 24.29
C LYS A 19 56.00 -40.06 25.74
N ASN A 20 55.42 -41.00 26.48
CA ASN A 20 55.29 -40.97 27.92
C ASN A 20 56.66 -41.09 28.61
N GLU A 21 56.69 -40.84 29.92
CA GLU A 21 57.91 -40.95 30.74
C GLU A 21 58.59 -42.34 30.66
N ASN A 22 57.82 -43.39 30.38
CA ASN A 22 58.30 -44.76 30.19
C ASN A 22 58.78 -45.07 28.75
N GLY A 23 58.78 -44.09 27.85
CA GLY A 23 59.17 -44.24 26.45
C GLY A 23 58.10 -44.82 25.52
N SER A 24 56.90 -45.17 26.01
CA SER A 24 55.78 -45.61 25.16
C SER A 24 55.12 -44.42 24.46
N LEU A 25 54.49 -44.63 23.31
CA LEU A 25 53.70 -43.59 22.63
C LEU A 25 52.57 -43.07 23.53
N ASP A 26 52.38 -41.75 23.56
CA ASP A 26 51.27 -41.13 24.31
C ASP A 26 49.95 -41.19 23.52
N ILE A 27 49.39 -42.39 23.43
CA ILE A 27 48.15 -42.67 22.69
C ILE A 27 46.93 -42.12 23.44
N LYS A 28 46.96 -42.16 24.79
CA LYS A 28 45.81 -41.79 25.60
C LYS A 28 45.51 -40.29 25.49
N THR A 29 46.54 -39.45 25.47
CA THR A 29 46.35 -38.02 25.24
C THR A 29 45.80 -37.74 23.83
N ALA A 30 46.27 -38.45 22.81
CA ALA A 30 45.72 -38.34 21.46
C ALA A 30 44.22 -38.70 21.39
N GLU A 31 43.82 -39.80 22.06
CA GLU A 31 42.42 -40.24 22.14
C GLU A 31 41.54 -39.18 22.82
N ILE A 32 41.98 -38.62 23.95
CA ILE A 32 41.25 -37.56 24.66
C ILE A 32 41.11 -36.29 23.80
N ILE A 33 42.16 -35.88 23.10
CA ILE A 33 42.09 -34.70 22.21
C ILE A 33 41.07 -34.93 21.11
N LEU A 34 41.04 -36.11 20.51
CA LEU A 34 40.08 -36.43 19.44
C LEU A 34 38.64 -36.50 19.96
N GLU A 35 38.42 -37.12 21.11
CA GLU A 35 37.10 -37.16 21.77
C GLU A 35 36.61 -35.74 22.08
N ASN A 36 37.44 -34.93 22.75
CA ASN A 36 37.11 -33.53 23.05
C ASN A 36 36.88 -32.71 21.76
N THR A 37 37.63 -32.96 20.70
CA THR A 37 37.44 -32.25 19.42
C THR A 37 36.09 -32.59 18.81
N ALA A 38 35.70 -33.87 18.82
CA ALA A 38 34.39 -34.31 18.34
C ALA A 38 33.24 -33.71 19.19
N GLU A 39 33.38 -33.70 20.52
CA GLU A 39 32.38 -33.09 21.41
C GLU A 39 32.25 -31.57 21.17
N VAL A 40 33.35 -30.86 20.97
CA VAL A 40 33.35 -29.42 20.66
C VAL A 40 32.72 -29.15 19.29
N GLU A 41 33.02 -29.98 18.28
CA GLU A 41 32.40 -29.88 16.96
C GLU A 41 30.89 -30.09 17.02
N GLU A 42 30.43 -31.11 17.75
CA GLU A 42 29.00 -31.38 17.96
C GLU A 42 28.31 -30.23 18.70
N PHE A 43 28.92 -29.74 19.79
CA PHE A 43 28.40 -28.60 20.55
C PHE A 43 28.29 -27.34 19.69
N ASN A 44 29.31 -27.04 18.89
CA ASN A 44 29.30 -25.88 17.99
C ASN A 44 28.25 -26.02 16.87
N ALA A 45 28.10 -27.21 16.29
CA ALA A 45 27.08 -27.49 15.29
C ALA A 45 25.66 -27.29 15.87
N SER A 46 25.41 -27.81 17.07
CA SER A 46 24.13 -27.64 17.76
C SER A 46 23.82 -26.17 18.07
N ASN A 47 24.81 -25.41 18.56
CA ASN A 47 24.64 -23.98 18.82
C ASN A 47 24.37 -23.17 17.55
N LEU A 48 25.03 -23.51 16.45
CA LEU A 48 24.80 -22.87 15.15
C LEU A 48 23.40 -23.17 14.63
N GLU A 49 22.95 -24.42 14.71
CA GLU A 49 21.59 -24.82 14.33
C GLU A 49 20.55 -24.06 15.15
N ASN A 50 20.72 -24.00 16.47
CA ASN A 50 19.81 -23.30 17.38
C ASN A 50 19.77 -21.79 17.10
N SER A 51 20.93 -21.18 16.82
CA SER A 51 21.02 -19.77 16.42
C SER A 51 20.30 -19.51 15.09
N ASN A 52 20.43 -20.41 14.12
CA ASN A 52 19.73 -20.30 12.83
C ASN A 52 18.21 -20.40 12.99
N LEU A 53 17.73 -21.28 13.87
CA LEU A 53 16.29 -21.38 14.19
C LEU A 53 15.78 -20.06 14.77
N GLN A 54 16.48 -19.48 15.76
CA GLN A 54 16.09 -18.19 16.35
C GLN A 54 16.10 -17.05 15.33
N ILE A 55 17.08 -17.02 14.42
CA ILE A 55 17.13 -16.02 13.35
C ILE A 55 15.91 -16.14 12.43
N ASN A 56 15.53 -17.36 12.05
CA ASN A 56 14.36 -17.59 11.19
C ASN A 56 13.05 -17.18 11.88
N GLU A 57 12.90 -17.47 13.18
CA GLU A 57 11.76 -17.02 13.97
C GLU A 57 11.67 -15.50 14.03
N LEU A 58 12.80 -14.82 14.28
CA LEU A 58 12.86 -13.36 14.31
C LEU A 58 12.55 -12.73 12.96
N GLN A 59 13.03 -13.30 11.85
CA GLN A 59 12.72 -12.84 10.50
C GLN A 59 11.23 -12.99 10.17
N THR A 60 10.64 -14.12 10.55
CA THR A 60 9.20 -14.38 10.38
C THR A 60 8.38 -13.35 11.14
N LYS A 61 8.71 -13.13 12.42
CA LYS A 61 8.03 -12.15 13.27
C LYS A 61 8.20 -10.72 12.77
N ASN A 62 9.36 -10.37 12.24
CA ASN A 62 9.61 -9.04 11.66
C ASN A 62 8.75 -8.80 10.41
N THR A 63 8.62 -9.82 9.56
CA THR A 63 7.74 -9.77 8.38
C THR A 63 6.27 -9.59 8.79
N GLU A 64 5.83 -10.33 9.81
CA GLU A 64 4.48 -10.21 10.35
C GLU A 64 4.21 -8.81 10.92
N LEU A 65 5.11 -8.28 11.75
CA LEU A 65 4.98 -6.94 12.32
C LEU A 65 4.96 -5.86 11.24
N THR A 66 5.78 -6.00 10.20
CA THR A 66 5.80 -5.07 9.06
C THR A 66 4.44 -5.05 8.37
N SER A 67 3.87 -6.21 8.08
CA SER A 67 2.53 -6.34 7.48
C SER A 67 1.44 -5.71 8.35
N GLN A 68 1.49 -5.92 9.67
CA GLN A 68 0.54 -5.30 10.60
C GLN A 68 0.62 -3.77 10.60
N ILE A 69 1.83 -3.20 10.56
CA ILE A 69 2.04 -1.74 10.50
C ILE A 69 1.50 -1.17 9.18
N GLU A 70 1.74 -1.84 8.06
CA GLU A 70 1.20 -1.41 6.76
C GLU A 70 -0.33 -1.41 6.76
N GLN A 71 -0.95 -2.46 7.29
CA GLN A 71 -2.40 -2.56 7.41
C GLN A 71 -2.98 -1.44 8.30
N GLN A 72 -2.38 -1.20 9.48
CA GLN A 72 -2.81 -0.13 10.38
C GLN A 72 -2.65 1.25 9.75
N THR A 73 -1.59 1.47 8.97
CA THR A 73 -1.36 2.73 8.26
C THR A 73 -2.45 2.99 7.21
N ILE A 74 -2.86 1.95 6.48
CA ILE A 74 -3.96 2.06 5.51
C ILE A 74 -5.28 2.38 6.23
N GLN A 75 -5.56 1.70 7.35
CA GLN A 75 -6.76 1.94 8.15
C GLN A 75 -6.81 3.37 8.70
N LEU A 76 -5.69 3.90 9.20
CA LEU A 76 -5.62 5.29 9.69
C LEU A 76 -5.93 6.30 8.58
N LYS A 77 -5.35 6.13 7.39
CA LYS A 77 -5.66 6.98 6.23
C LYS A 77 -7.14 6.94 5.85
N GLN A 78 -7.76 5.76 5.92
CA GLN A 78 -9.20 5.63 5.66
C GLN A 78 -10.04 6.36 6.69
N ILE A 79 -9.69 6.26 7.98
CA ILE A 79 -10.36 6.99 9.06
C ILE A 79 -10.22 8.51 8.84
N GLU A 80 -9.02 9.01 8.55
CA GLU A 80 -8.80 10.44 8.27
C GLU A 80 -9.66 10.95 7.10
N VAL A 81 -9.79 10.15 6.02
CA VAL A 81 -10.65 10.49 4.89
C VAL A 81 -12.14 10.51 5.29
N ILE A 82 -12.57 9.52 6.07
CA ILE A 82 -13.96 9.45 6.57
C ILE A 82 -14.26 10.64 7.48
N ASP A 83 -13.37 10.97 8.40
CA ASP A 83 -13.53 12.11 9.31
C ASP A 83 -13.60 13.42 8.54
N PHE A 84 -12.79 13.57 7.49
CA PHE A 84 -12.88 14.71 6.59
C PHE A 84 -14.24 14.76 5.87
N ILE A 85 -14.71 13.66 5.30
CA ILE A 85 -16.02 13.60 4.63
C ILE A 85 -17.16 13.94 5.60
N ASN A 86 -17.11 13.42 6.83
CA ASN A 86 -18.09 13.74 7.87
C ASN A 86 -18.06 15.22 8.21
N SER A 87 -16.87 15.84 8.32
CA SER A 87 -16.75 17.28 8.57
C SER A 87 -17.38 18.14 7.47
N LEU A 88 -17.31 17.70 6.20
CA LEU A 88 -17.98 18.37 5.09
C LEU A 88 -19.50 18.16 5.13
N THR A 89 -19.93 16.95 5.48
CA THR A 89 -21.35 16.58 5.54
C THR A 89 -22.06 17.27 6.69
N ASP A 90 -21.38 17.52 7.80
CA ASP A 90 -21.92 18.24 8.96
C ASP A 90 -21.77 19.76 8.84
N ASN A 91 -21.16 20.25 7.76
CA ASN A 91 -21.00 21.68 7.52
C ASN A 91 -22.32 22.32 7.06
N GLU A 92 -23.03 22.94 7.99
CA GLU A 92 -24.29 23.66 7.73
C GLU A 92 -24.14 24.81 6.71
N GLU A 93 -22.99 25.48 6.65
CA GLU A 93 -22.75 26.51 5.64
C GLU A 93 -22.73 25.89 4.24
N PHE A 94 -22.04 24.76 4.08
CA PHE A 94 -22.00 24.02 2.82
C PHE A 94 -23.39 23.50 2.41
N LYS A 95 -24.16 22.93 3.35
CA LYS A 95 -25.56 22.51 3.10
C LYS A 95 -26.43 23.68 2.64
N ASN A 96 -26.31 24.83 3.30
CA ASN A 96 -27.09 26.03 2.97
C ASN A 96 -26.73 26.59 1.58
N VAL A 97 -25.45 26.52 1.18
CA VAL A 97 -25.05 26.90 -0.18
C VAL A 97 -25.64 25.94 -1.22
N LEU A 98 -25.61 24.62 -0.96
CA LEU A 98 -26.22 23.63 -1.84
C LEU A 98 -27.73 23.84 -2.00
N LEU A 99 -28.46 24.03 -0.90
CA LEU A 99 -29.91 24.31 -0.94
C LEU A 99 -30.22 25.56 -1.76
N LYS A 100 -29.52 26.66 -1.52
CA LYS A 100 -29.67 27.89 -2.31
C LYS A 100 -29.39 27.67 -3.80
N SER A 101 -28.43 26.81 -4.15
CA SER A 101 -28.13 26.51 -5.56
C SER A 101 -29.24 25.73 -6.26
N TYR A 102 -29.94 24.85 -5.53
CA TYR A 102 -31.14 24.18 -6.05
C TYR A 102 -32.28 25.18 -6.27
N ASP A 103 -32.56 26.03 -5.27
CA ASP A 103 -33.60 27.07 -5.40
C ASP A 103 -33.34 27.99 -6.60
N ILE A 104 -32.09 28.44 -6.80
CA ILE A 104 -31.69 29.26 -7.95
C ILE A 104 -31.89 28.50 -9.28
N THR A 105 -31.66 27.20 -9.30
CA THR A 105 -31.83 26.38 -10.51
C THR A 105 -33.31 26.32 -10.91
N ASP A 106 -34.19 26.10 -9.94
CA ASP A 106 -35.64 26.09 -10.15
C ASP A 106 -36.14 27.45 -10.62
N ASP A 107 -35.67 28.55 -10.01
CA ASP A 107 -35.98 29.92 -10.44
C ASP A 107 -35.55 30.20 -11.89
N ILE A 108 -34.37 29.72 -12.29
CA ILE A 108 -33.88 29.83 -13.68
C ILE A 108 -34.80 29.08 -14.65
N GLU A 109 -35.28 27.90 -14.29
CA GLU A 109 -36.19 27.11 -15.14
C GLU A 109 -37.55 27.82 -15.33
N ILE A 110 -38.08 28.42 -14.26
CA ILE A 110 -39.28 29.25 -14.33
C ILE A 110 -39.07 30.46 -15.25
N ILE A 111 -37.95 31.18 -15.10
CA ILE A 111 -37.63 32.35 -15.93
C ILE A 111 -37.47 31.94 -17.41
N LYS A 112 -36.80 30.83 -17.69
CA LYS A 112 -36.68 30.30 -19.07
C LYS A 112 -38.04 30.04 -19.69
N THR A 113 -38.95 29.44 -18.94
CA THR A 113 -40.33 29.16 -19.40
C THR A 113 -41.09 30.44 -19.70
N GLN A 114 -41.00 31.44 -18.81
CA GLN A 114 -41.65 32.74 -19.02
C GLN A 114 -41.08 33.49 -20.22
N LEU A 115 -39.75 33.51 -20.39
CA LEU A 115 -39.11 34.13 -21.55
C LEU A 115 -39.52 33.46 -22.86
N GLN A 116 -39.65 32.13 -22.87
CA GLN A 116 -40.13 31.40 -24.04
C GLN A 116 -41.57 31.79 -24.39
N SER A 117 -42.45 31.90 -23.40
CA SER A 117 -43.84 32.35 -23.62
C SER A 117 -43.90 33.77 -24.21
N VAL A 118 -43.11 34.71 -23.67
CA VAL A 118 -43.04 36.10 -24.18
C VAL A 118 -42.52 36.11 -25.62
N TYR A 119 -41.50 35.30 -25.91
CA TYR A 119 -40.94 35.17 -27.25
C TYR A 119 -41.98 34.67 -28.26
N ASP A 120 -42.74 33.65 -27.90
CA ASP A 120 -43.80 33.08 -28.75
C ASP A 120 -44.94 34.10 -29.00
N GLU A 121 -45.31 34.88 -28.00
CA GLU A 121 -46.28 35.98 -28.15
C GLU A 121 -45.78 37.10 -29.07
N LEU A 122 -44.52 37.51 -28.93
CA LEU A 122 -43.92 38.52 -29.81
C LEU A 122 -43.90 38.05 -31.27
N ILE A 123 -43.63 36.77 -31.52
CA ILE A 123 -43.74 36.19 -32.87
C ILE A 123 -45.18 36.29 -33.41
N LYS A 124 -46.18 35.96 -32.58
CA LYS A 124 -47.60 36.09 -32.97
C LYS A 124 -47.95 37.54 -33.30
N VAL A 125 -47.54 38.51 -32.49
CA VAL A 125 -47.80 39.94 -32.75
C VAL A 125 -47.11 40.41 -34.03
N GLN A 126 -45.85 40.01 -34.28
CA GLN A 126 -45.15 40.35 -35.52
C GLN A 126 -45.85 39.78 -36.75
N THR A 127 -46.28 38.52 -36.72
CA THR A 127 -46.95 37.88 -37.85
C THR A 127 -48.29 38.53 -38.19
N VAL A 128 -49.05 39.02 -37.20
CA VAL A 128 -50.29 39.79 -37.39
C VAL A 128 -49.99 41.17 -38.00
N ASN A 129 -48.97 41.87 -37.51
CA ASN A 129 -48.66 43.24 -37.95
C ASN A 129 -47.98 43.30 -39.34
N THR A 130 -47.36 42.22 -39.82
CA THR A 130 -46.71 42.17 -41.14
C THR A 130 -47.56 41.52 -42.23
N GLY A 131 -48.85 41.27 -42.00
CA GLY A 131 -49.75 40.71 -43.02
C GLY A 131 -49.43 39.25 -43.38
N GLY A 132 -48.87 38.47 -42.45
CA GLY A 132 -48.66 37.03 -42.60
C GLY A 132 -47.29 36.58 -43.09
N VAL A 133 -46.30 37.47 -43.23
CA VAL A 133 -44.91 37.06 -43.53
C VAL A 133 -44.03 37.35 -42.32
N PRO A 134 -43.62 36.33 -41.53
CA PRO A 134 -42.58 36.50 -40.52
C PRO A 134 -41.28 36.89 -41.23
N LYS A 135 -40.66 38.01 -40.85
CA LYS A 135 -39.27 38.29 -41.26
C LYS A 135 -38.35 37.28 -40.56
N VAL A 136 -38.05 36.17 -41.23
CA VAL A 136 -37.00 35.24 -40.82
C VAL A 136 -35.67 35.83 -41.23
N GLU A 137 -35.17 36.80 -40.48
CA GLU A 137 -33.72 37.04 -40.45
C GLU A 137 -33.12 36.01 -39.49
N ASN A 138 -32.29 35.13 -40.06
CA ASN A 138 -31.56 34.02 -39.44
C ASN A 138 -31.40 34.12 -37.92
N LYS A 139 -32.07 33.22 -37.20
CA LYS A 139 -31.76 32.92 -35.79
C LYS A 139 -30.97 31.63 -35.69
N GLU A 140 -29.71 31.69 -36.08
CA GLU A 140 -28.70 30.97 -35.29
C GLU A 140 -28.52 31.76 -34.00
N ASN A 141 -29.43 31.56 -33.05
CA ASN A 141 -29.22 31.91 -31.64
C ASN A 141 -30.19 31.06 -30.85
N ASN A 142 -29.84 29.78 -30.77
CA ASN A 142 -30.42 28.86 -29.81
C ASN A 142 -29.97 29.34 -28.43
N ILE A 143 -30.76 30.22 -27.78
CA ILE A 143 -30.46 30.75 -26.43
C ILE A 143 -30.47 29.61 -25.37
N LEU A 144 -30.83 28.39 -25.76
CA LEU A 144 -30.91 27.20 -24.91
C LEU A 144 -29.72 26.24 -25.03
N ASP A 145 -28.71 26.52 -25.85
CA ASP A 145 -27.54 25.64 -25.95
C ASP A 145 -26.51 25.96 -24.84
N THR A 146 -26.79 25.52 -23.62
CA THR A 146 -25.90 25.66 -22.46
C THR A 146 -24.99 24.45 -22.23
N ASP A 147 -24.94 23.48 -23.15
CA ASP A 147 -24.21 22.22 -22.96
C ASP A 147 -22.67 22.38 -22.99
N ASN A 148 -22.14 23.60 -23.13
CA ASN A 148 -20.71 23.83 -23.35
C ASN A 148 -19.99 24.69 -22.28
N VAL A 149 -20.58 24.94 -21.11
CA VAL A 149 -19.97 25.84 -20.11
C VAL A 149 -19.04 25.13 -19.11
N PHE A 150 -18.97 23.79 -19.09
CA PHE A 150 -18.17 23.04 -18.10
C PHE A 150 -16.98 22.22 -18.62
N ASN A 151 -16.58 22.36 -19.89
CA ASN A 151 -15.32 21.76 -20.39
C ASN A 151 -14.26 22.83 -20.68
N LYS A 152 -13.54 23.25 -19.63
CA LYS A 152 -12.16 23.73 -19.76
C LYS A 152 -11.39 23.63 -18.45
#